data_AF-A0A968DKG3-F1
#
_entry.id   AF-A0A968DKG3-F1
#
_cell.length_a   1.000
_cell.length_b   1.000
_cell.length_c   1.000
_cell.angle_alpha   90.00
_cell.angle_beta   90.00
_cell.angle_gamma   90.00
#
_symmetry.space_group_name_H-M   'P 1'
#
loop_
_entity.id
_entity.type
_entity.pdbx_description
1 polymer ?
#
loop_
_entity_poly.entity_id
_entity_poly.type
_entity_poly.pdbx_seq_one_letter_code
_entity_poly.pdbx_strand_id
1 'polypeptide(L)'
;YAPIDTIVIGDISGDAVPDLAQLARRIDNGASRIQVKASDSGTTISNAFTGDTNIPISITSINDINGNGSPEIALLVANPAGVAQITVWDSATGSFVRNVFTAAVGSPYGVAVLSDGTDAGDSEEIAVLGDNAGQRRVQVKDTGNGTQINTLNFP
;
A
#
# COMPACT_ATOMS: atom_id res chain seq x y z
N TYR A 1 -16.19 -1.36 -11.00
CA TYR A 1 -15.34 -1.61 -9.83
C TYR A 1 -16.10 -1.16 -8.60
N ALA A 2 -16.16 -1.97 -7.55
CA ALA A 2 -16.62 -1.57 -6.23
C ALA A 2 -15.44 -0.93 -5.48
N PRO A 3 -15.60 0.29 -4.92
CA PRO A 3 -14.54 0.96 -4.18
C PRO A 3 -14.26 0.20 -2.88
N ILE A 4 -12.99 0.13 -2.50
CA ILE A 4 -12.53 -0.45 -1.25
C ILE A 4 -11.95 0.63 -0.36
N ASP A 5 -11.09 1.47 -0.92
CA ASP A 5 -10.37 2.49 -0.17
C ASP A 5 -10.05 3.70 -1.06
N THR A 6 -9.88 4.87 -0.46
CA THR A 6 -9.50 6.10 -1.16
C THR A 6 -8.65 6.96 -0.24
N ILE A 7 -7.49 7.36 -0.75
CA ILE A 7 -6.52 8.19 -0.02
C ILE A 7 -6.22 9.46 -0.80
N VAL A 8 -5.77 10.47 -0.07
CA VAL A 8 -5.07 11.62 -0.65
C VAL A 8 -3.60 11.23 -0.83
N ILE A 9 -3.02 11.60 -1.97
CA ILE A 9 -1.60 11.44 -2.27
C ILE A 9 -1.01 12.81 -2.62
N GLY A 10 0.32 12.94 -2.64
CA GLY A 10 1.00 14.17 -3.08
C GLY A 10 0.55 14.62 -4.47
N ASP A 11 0.98 15.82 -4.87
CA ASP A 11 0.75 16.32 -6.23
C ASP A 11 1.56 15.49 -7.23
N ILE A 12 0.88 14.62 -7.98
CA ILE A 12 1.46 13.79 -9.04
C ILE A 12 1.22 14.45 -10.40
N SER A 13 0.17 15.26 -10.52
CA SER A 13 -0.24 15.93 -11.75
C SER A 13 0.63 17.14 -12.12
N GLY A 14 1.32 17.73 -11.13
CA GLY A 14 2.16 18.93 -11.25
C GLY A 14 1.38 20.24 -11.17
N ASP A 15 0.18 20.24 -10.60
CA ASP A 15 -0.72 21.40 -10.49
C ASP A 15 -0.66 22.13 -9.13
N ALA A 16 0.25 21.69 -8.25
CA ALA A 16 0.41 22.12 -6.87
C ALA A 16 -0.78 21.78 -5.94
N VAL A 17 -1.63 20.81 -6.31
CA VAL A 17 -2.74 20.31 -5.50
C VAL A 17 -2.55 18.81 -5.23
N PRO A 18 -2.82 18.32 -4.01
CA PRO A 18 -2.80 16.88 -3.73
C PRO A 18 -3.79 16.09 -4.60
N ASP A 19 -3.39 14.91 -5.05
CA ASP A 19 -4.19 14.03 -5.89
C ASP A 19 -4.92 12.96 -5.09
N LEU A 20 -5.72 12.14 -5.78
CA LEU A 20 -6.47 11.04 -5.17
C LEU A 20 -6.06 9.70 -5.75
N ALA A 21 -5.91 8.69 -4.89
CA ALA A 21 -5.77 7.30 -5.31
C ALA A 21 -6.95 6.48 -4.76
N GLN A 22 -7.61 5.71 -5.64
CA GLN A 22 -8.70 4.82 -5.27
C GLN A 22 -8.35 3.36 -5.54
N LEU A 23 -8.44 2.53 -4.51
CA LEU A 23 -8.42 1.08 -4.62
C LEU A 23 -9.84 0.58 -4.87
N ALA A 24 -10.01 -0.25 -5.90
CA ALA A 24 -11.31 -0.81 -6.21
C ALA A 24 -11.17 -2.21 -6.82
N ARG A 25 -12.21 -3.04 -6.64
CA ARG A 25 -12.24 -4.43 -7.11
C ARG A 25 -13.43 -4.70 -8.01
N ARG A 26 -13.22 -5.50 -9.04
CA ARG A 26 -14.27 -5.99 -9.93
C ARG A 26 -15.05 -7.11 -9.26
N ILE A 27 -16.38 -7.00 -9.28
CA ILE A 27 -17.28 -7.99 -8.66
C ILE A 27 -17.35 -9.27 -9.50
N ASP A 28 -17.19 -9.16 -10.81
CA ASP A 28 -17.38 -10.26 -11.76
C ASP A 28 -16.18 -11.23 -11.82
N ASN A 29 -14.96 -10.73 -11.68
CA ASN A 29 -13.75 -11.56 -11.80
C ASN A 29 -12.73 -11.34 -10.68
N GLY A 30 -13.02 -10.51 -9.68
CA GLY A 30 -12.11 -10.24 -8.57
C GLY A 30 -10.88 -9.39 -8.91
N ALA A 31 -10.70 -8.96 -10.16
CA ALA A 31 -9.58 -8.14 -10.57
C ALA A 31 -9.59 -6.78 -9.87
N SER A 32 -8.44 -6.38 -9.36
CA SER A 32 -8.29 -5.17 -8.54
C SER A 32 -7.42 -4.13 -9.25
N ARG A 33 -7.72 -2.86 -8.96
CA ARG A 33 -7.05 -1.71 -9.56
C ARG A 33 -6.85 -0.62 -8.53
N ILE A 34 -5.70 0.05 -8.61
CA ILE A 34 -5.51 1.38 -8.04
C ILE A 34 -5.59 2.39 -9.19
N GLN A 35 -6.46 3.38 -9.08
CA GLN A 35 -6.55 4.48 -10.04
C GLN A 35 -6.14 5.78 -9.36
N VAL A 36 -5.15 6.47 -9.93
CA VAL A 36 -4.73 7.79 -9.49
C VAL A 36 -5.35 8.85 -10.38
N LYS A 37 -5.91 9.89 -9.77
CA LYS A 37 -6.57 11.00 -10.46
C LYS A 37 -6.16 12.34 -9.91
N ALA A 38 -5.99 13.28 -10.82
CA ALA A 38 -5.89 14.70 -10.50
C ALA A 38 -7.16 15.14 -9.78
N SER A 39 -7.02 15.71 -8.58
CA SER A 39 -8.19 16.02 -7.73
C SER A 39 -8.97 17.24 -8.25
N ASP A 40 -8.30 18.14 -8.96
CA ASP A 40 -8.83 19.39 -9.52
C ASP A 40 -9.71 19.15 -10.77
N SER A 41 -9.28 18.24 -11.63
CA SER A 41 -9.75 18.04 -13.00
C SER A 41 -10.38 16.67 -13.21
N GLY A 42 -10.13 15.73 -12.30
CA GLY A 42 -10.58 14.34 -12.39
C GLY A 42 -9.85 13.51 -13.46
N THR A 43 -8.80 14.09 -14.07
CA THR A 43 -7.96 13.46 -15.09
C THR A 43 -7.31 12.21 -14.50
N THR A 44 -7.31 11.11 -15.24
CA THR A 44 -6.60 9.89 -14.78
C THR A 44 -5.12 10.05 -15.05
N ILE A 45 -4.33 9.95 -13.99
CA ILE A 45 -2.86 10.02 -14.05
C ILE A 45 -2.32 8.63 -14.37
N SER A 46 -2.74 7.62 -13.60
CA SER A 46 -2.27 6.25 -13.78
C SER A 46 -3.32 5.19 -13.42
N ASN A 47 -3.07 3.95 -13.85
CA ASN A 47 -3.81 2.77 -13.41
C ASN A 47 -2.81 1.65 -13.12
N ALA A 48 -2.80 1.16 -11.88
CA ALA A 48 -2.12 -0.07 -11.51
C ALA A 48 -3.11 -1.24 -11.47
N PHE A 49 -2.88 -2.28 -12.27
CA PHE A 49 -3.71 -3.50 -12.28
C PHE A 49 -3.07 -4.55 -11.38
N THR A 50 -3.65 -4.79 -10.21
CA THR A 50 -2.97 -5.48 -9.10
C THR A 50 -3.27 -6.98 -9.05
N GLY A 51 -3.89 -7.52 -10.12
CA GLY A 51 -4.30 -8.92 -10.24
C GLY A 51 -5.67 -9.24 -9.63
N ASP A 52 -6.03 -10.51 -9.67
CA ASP A 52 -7.34 -11.07 -9.27
C ASP A 52 -7.26 -12.15 -8.17
N THR A 53 -6.07 -12.73 -7.96
CA THR A 53 -5.84 -13.79 -6.97
C THR A 53 -5.88 -13.30 -5.52
N ASN A 54 -5.24 -12.18 -5.23
CA ASN A 54 -5.15 -11.65 -3.86
C ASN A 54 -6.36 -10.78 -3.52
N ILE A 55 -6.74 -10.77 -2.25
CA ILE A 55 -7.82 -9.94 -1.73
C ILE A 55 -7.22 -8.59 -1.32
N PRO A 56 -7.54 -7.48 -2.02
CA PRO A 56 -7.14 -6.13 -1.60
C PRO A 56 -7.87 -5.70 -0.33
N ILE A 57 -7.17 -4.96 0.54
CA ILE A 57 -7.68 -4.57 1.86
C ILE A 57 -7.67 -3.06 2.02
N SER A 58 -6.52 -2.43 1.82
CA SER A 58 -6.35 -0.98 1.97
C SER A 58 -5.13 -0.50 1.19
N ILE A 59 -5.04 0.81 0.96
CA ILE A 59 -3.88 1.46 0.38
C ILE A 59 -3.37 2.58 1.29
N THR A 60 -2.09 2.91 1.18
CA THR A 60 -1.51 4.12 1.77
C THR A 60 -0.44 4.68 0.83
N SER A 61 -0.22 5.99 0.87
CA SER A 61 0.95 6.60 0.23
C SER A 61 2.17 6.32 1.07
N ILE A 62 3.32 6.10 0.43
CA ILE A 62 4.64 6.11 1.05
C ILE A 62 5.56 7.05 0.27
N ASN A 63 6.69 7.42 0.86
CA ASN A 63 7.70 8.24 0.20
C ASN A 63 8.28 7.57 -1.05
N ASP A 64 8.91 8.36 -1.92
CA ASP A 64 9.55 7.92 -3.17
C ASP A 64 10.73 6.95 -2.89
N ILE A 65 10.47 5.65 -2.98
CA ILE A 65 11.46 4.59 -2.77
C ILE A 65 12.13 4.15 -4.09
N ASN A 66 11.59 4.52 -5.25
CA ASN A 66 12.18 4.17 -6.55
C ASN A 66 13.03 5.29 -7.17
N GLY A 67 12.97 6.50 -6.61
CA GLY A 67 13.79 7.65 -6.95
C GLY A 67 13.34 8.40 -8.20
N ASN A 68 12.07 8.31 -8.59
CA ASN A 68 11.55 8.99 -9.78
C ASN A 68 10.89 10.36 -9.51
N GLY A 69 10.88 10.79 -8.25
CA GLY A 69 10.31 12.05 -7.80
C GLY A 69 8.82 12.00 -7.49
N SER A 70 8.18 10.83 -7.51
CA SER A 70 6.78 10.64 -7.11
C SER A 70 6.66 9.65 -5.95
N PRO A 71 5.79 9.90 -4.95
CA PRO A 71 5.54 8.93 -3.89
C PRO A 71 4.94 7.63 -4.45
N GLU A 72 5.19 6.49 -3.82
CA GLU A 72 4.52 5.23 -4.15
C GLU A 72 3.23 5.01 -3.37
N ILE A 73 2.49 3.99 -3.80
CA ILE A 73 1.30 3.46 -3.14
C ILE A 73 1.61 2.05 -2.64
N ALA A 74 1.57 1.88 -1.32
CA ALA A 74 1.61 0.58 -0.68
C ALA A 74 0.19 0.00 -0.59
N LEU A 75 -0.02 -1.15 -1.24
CA LEU A 75 -1.26 -1.91 -1.21
C LEU A 75 -1.13 -3.10 -0.25
N LEU A 76 -1.98 -3.14 0.76
CA LEU A 76 -2.16 -4.30 1.62
C LEU A 76 -3.10 -5.30 0.96
N VAL A 77 -2.60 -6.51 0.77
CA VAL A 77 -3.39 -7.64 0.29
C VAL A 77 -3.24 -8.85 1.21
N ALA A 78 -4.24 -9.73 1.17
CA ALA A 78 -4.12 -11.08 1.70
C ALA A 78 -4.24 -12.10 0.55
N ASN A 79 -3.43 -13.15 0.57
CA ASN A 79 -3.64 -14.28 -0.32
C ASN A 79 -4.88 -15.10 0.13
N PRO A 80 -5.36 -16.08 -0.67
CA PRO A 80 -6.51 -16.90 -0.30
C PRO A 80 -6.35 -17.70 1.01
N ALA A 81 -5.12 -17.89 1.48
CA ALA A 81 -4.82 -18.52 2.77
C ALA A 81 -4.80 -17.52 3.95
N GLY A 82 -5.13 -16.24 3.71
CA GLY A 82 -5.15 -15.19 4.73
C GLY A 82 -3.77 -14.61 5.07
N VAL A 83 -2.73 -14.93 4.29
CA VAL A 83 -1.38 -14.42 4.53
C VAL A 83 -1.24 -13.03 3.94
N ALA A 84 -0.89 -12.06 4.79
CA ALA A 84 -0.68 -10.68 4.38
C ALA A 84 0.63 -10.46 3.60
N GLN A 85 0.58 -9.52 2.66
CA GLN A 85 1.75 -8.89 2.07
C GLN A 85 1.41 -7.46 1.64
N ILE A 86 2.44 -6.64 1.55
CA ILE A 86 2.35 -5.33 0.89
C ILE A 86 2.93 -5.46 -0.52
N THR A 87 2.22 -4.91 -1.51
CA THR A 87 2.75 -4.70 -2.86
C THR A 87 2.85 -3.20 -3.10
N VAL A 88 4.00 -2.73 -3.57
CA VAL A 88 4.26 -1.32 -3.81
C VAL A 88 4.12 -1.01 -5.29
N TRP A 89 3.39 0.06 -5.59
CA TRP A 89 3.08 0.51 -6.95
C TRP A 89 3.44 1.97 -7.11
N ASP A 90 4.05 2.30 -8.23
CA ASP A 90 4.40 3.67 -8.59
C ASP A 90 3.13 4.48 -8.90
N SER A 91 2.94 5.61 -8.21
CA SER A 91 1.71 6.39 -8.36
C SER A 91 1.61 7.11 -9.71
N ALA A 92 2.73 7.54 -10.27
CA ALA A 92 2.78 8.29 -11.53
C ALA A 92 2.57 7.40 -12.76
N THR A 93 3.11 6.18 -12.75
CA THR A 93 3.11 5.27 -13.90
C THR A 93 2.17 4.08 -13.74
N GLY A 94 1.79 3.75 -12.50
CA GLY A 94 1.04 2.52 -12.19
C GLY A 94 1.89 1.24 -12.26
N SER A 95 3.22 1.38 -12.32
CA SER A 95 4.15 0.25 -12.44
C SER A 95 4.34 -0.46 -11.10
N PHE A 96 4.55 -1.77 -11.14
CA PHE A 96 4.95 -2.53 -9.96
C PHE A 96 6.38 -2.16 -9.55
N VAL A 97 6.59 -1.85 -8.27
CA VAL A 97 7.91 -1.55 -7.72
C VAL A 97 8.47 -2.78 -7.02
N ARG A 98 7.79 -3.27 -5.97
CA ARG A 98 8.26 -4.43 -5.19
C ARG A 98 7.21 -5.03 -4.27
N ASN A 99 7.55 -6.16 -3.64
CA ASN A 99 6.81 -6.72 -2.52
C ASN A 99 7.54 -6.47 -1.20
N VAL A 100 6.77 -6.22 -0.14
CA VAL A 100 7.21 -6.22 1.26
C VAL A 100 6.42 -7.28 2.01
N PHE A 101 7.07 -8.41 2.32
CA PHE A 101 6.40 -9.57 2.89
C PHE A 101 6.15 -9.41 4.39
N THR A 102 4.88 -9.53 4.77
CA THR A 102 4.37 -9.41 6.15
C THR A 102 3.61 -10.65 6.60
N ALA A 103 4.03 -11.83 6.11
CA ALA A 103 3.36 -13.11 6.40
C ALA A 103 3.26 -13.39 7.91
N ALA A 104 4.23 -12.90 8.67
CA ALA A 104 4.23 -12.96 10.13
C ALA A 104 3.37 -11.85 10.77
N VAL A 105 2.34 -11.32 10.09
CA VAL A 105 1.22 -10.63 10.75
C VAL A 105 0.01 -11.55 10.90
N GLY A 106 -0.16 -12.53 10.01
CA GLY A 106 -1.37 -13.36 9.92
C GLY A 106 -2.46 -12.67 9.10
N SER A 107 -3.72 -12.79 9.53
CA SER A 107 -4.88 -12.15 8.89
C SER A 107 -4.81 -10.63 9.09
N PRO A 108 -4.61 -9.84 8.03
CA PRO A 108 -4.39 -8.41 8.15
C PRO A 108 -5.71 -7.63 8.35
N TYR A 109 -5.63 -6.52 9.09
CA TYR A 109 -6.73 -5.57 9.31
C TYR A 109 -6.49 -4.21 8.67
N GLY A 110 -5.24 -3.77 8.59
CA GLY A 110 -4.91 -2.45 8.08
C GLY A 110 -3.42 -2.16 8.11
N VAL A 111 -3.09 -0.98 7.62
CA VAL A 111 -1.72 -0.53 7.45
C VAL A 111 -1.59 0.92 7.92
N ALA A 112 -0.45 1.26 8.49
CA ALA A 112 -0.06 2.63 8.81
C ALA A 112 1.37 2.88 8.34
N VAL A 113 1.68 4.15 8.08
CA VAL A 113 3.02 4.61 7.71
C VAL A 113 3.63 5.30 8.92
N LEU A 114 4.89 4.99 9.15
CA LEU A 114 5.73 5.62 10.15
C LEU A 114 6.73 6.49 9.40
N SER A 115 6.86 7.74 9.84
CA SER A 115 7.94 8.60 9.34
C SER A 115 9.28 7.95 9.68
N ASP A 116 10.19 8.01 8.72
CA ASP A 116 11.56 7.55 8.84
C ASP A 116 12.19 8.00 10.18
N GLY A 117 12.69 7.03 10.93
CA GLY A 117 13.36 7.28 12.21
C GLY A 117 13.61 6.05 13.07
N THR A 118 13.21 4.85 12.61
CA THR A 118 13.43 3.59 13.35
C THR A 118 14.56 2.72 12.78
N ASP A 119 15.09 3.06 11.62
CA ASP A 119 16.35 2.52 11.10
C ASP A 119 17.28 3.63 10.54
N ALA A 120 18.32 3.23 9.79
CA ALA A 120 19.32 4.15 9.23
C ALA A 120 19.15 4.37 7.71
N GLY A 121 18.03 3.91 7.13
CA GLY A 121 17.65 4.15 5.74
C GLY A 121 16.90 5.46 5.56
N ASP A 122 16.72 5.88 4.30
CA ASP A 122 15.97 7.11 3.94
C ASP A 122 14.52 6.78 3.50
N SER A 123 13.99 5.61 3.88
CA SER A 123 12.64 5.17 3.48
C SER A 123 11.70 5.11 4.67
N GLU A 124 10.45 5.55 4.50
CA GLU A 124 9.42 5.40 5.52
C GLU A 124 9.23 3.93 5.91
N GLU A 125 8.69 3.68 7.09
CA GLU A 125 8.40 2.31 7.53
C GLU A 125 6.90 2.03 7.48
N ILE A 126 6.57 0.76 7.27
CA ILE A 126 5.19 0.31 7.17
C ILE A 126 4.84 -0.63 8.32
N ALA A 127 3.77 -0.27 9.03
CA ALA A 127 3.22 -1.03 10.13
C ALA A 127 1.95 -1.75 9.68
N VAL A 128 2.01 -3.07 9.57
CA VAL A 128 0.85 -3.90 9.20
C VAL A 128 0.25 -4.49 10.47
N LEU A 129 -1.02 -4.17 10.73
CA LEU A 129 -1.81 -4.73 11.83
C LEU A 129 -2.53 -6.00 11.34
N GLY A 130 -2.54 -7.04 12.17
CA GLY A 130 -3.31 -8.24 11.92
C GLY A 130 -3.47 -9.13 13.14
N ASP A 131 -4.10 -10.28 12.92
CA ASP A 131 -4.30 -11.34 13.89
C ASP A 131 -3.59 -12.62 13.44
N ASN A 132 -2.84 -13.21 14.35
CA ASN A 132 -2.26 -14.53 14.14
C ASN A 132 -2.67 -15.47 15.26
N ALA A 133 -3.65 -16.33 14.94
CA ALA A 133 -4.19 -17.31 15.87
C ALA A 133 -4.70 -16.68 17.18
N GLY A 134 -5.39 -15.55 17.08
CA GLY A 134 -5.97 -14.81 18.21
C GLY A 134 -5.03 -13.80 18.86
N GLN A 135 -3.76 -13.74 18.45
CA GLN A 135 -2.83 -12.72 18.90
C GLN A 135 -2.85 -11.53 17.93
N ARG A 136 -3.35 -10.39 18.38
CA ARG A 136 -3.21 -9.12 17.66
C ARG A 136 -1.76 -8.69 17.68
N ARG A 137 -1.25 -8.31 16.50
CA ARG A 137 0.13 -7.85 16.37
C ARG A 137 0.31 -6.87 15.23
N VAL A 138 1.33 -6.03 15.36
CA VAL A 138 1.80 -5.14 14.31
C VAL A 138 3.20 -5.57 13.90
N GLN A 139 3.40 -5.81 12.61
CA GLN A 139 4.72 -6.03 12.04
C GLN A 139 5.20 -4.75 11.36
N VAL A 140 6.37 -4.25 11.78
CA VAL A 140 6.98 -3.03 11.23
C VAL A 140 8.11 -3.42 10.28
N LYS A 141 8.10 -2.85 9.08
CA LYS A 141 8.99 -3.19 7.97
C LYS A 141 9.51 -1.92 7.31
N ASP A 142 10.78 -1.92 6.95
CA ASP A 142 11.38 -0.92 6.07
C ASP A 142 10.74 -1.03 4.67
N THR A 143 10.27 0.07 4.08
CA THR A 143 9.62 0.03 2.76
C THR A 143 10.61 -0.08 1.59
N GLY A 144 11.81 0.50 1.72
CA GLY A 144 12.85 0.50 0.70
C GLY A 144 13.46 -0.89 0.49
N ASN A 145 13.75 -1.64 1.56
CA ASN A 145 14.43 -2.93 1.50
C ASN A 145 13.60 -4.11 2.06
N GLY A 146 12.51 -3.87 2.79
CA GLY A 146 11.59 -4.92 3.27
C GLY A 146 12.07 -5.65 4.54
N THR A 147 13.14 -5.16 5.16
CA THR A 147 13.70 -5.68 6.40
C THR A 147 12.69 -5.54 7.52
N GLN A 148 12.58 -6.57 8.35
CA GLN A 148 11.75 -6.48 9.55
C GLN A 148 12.48 -5.66 10.61
N ILE A 149 11.82 -4.61 11.09
CA ILE A 149 12.32 -3.75 12.15
C ILE A 149 11.79 -4.24 13.49
N ASN A 150 10.48 -4.48 13.59
CA ASN A 150 9.85 -4.87 14.84
C ASN A 150 8.60 -5.75 14.68
N THR A 151 8.19 -6.40 15.76
CA THR A 151 6.88 -7.03 15.92
C THR A 151 6.34 -6.72 17.30
N LEU A 152 5.20 -6.03 17.34
CA LEU A 152 4.55 -5.57 18.57
C LEU A 152 3.30 -6.41 18.79
N ASN A 153 3.16 -7.03 19.95
CA ASN A 153 1.94 -7.75 20.31
C ASN A 153 1.00 -6.84 21.12
N PHE A 154 -0.28 -6.90 20.80
CA PHE A 154 -1.34 -6.19 21.52
C PHE A 154 -2.25 -7.19 22.23
N PRO A 155 -2.74 -6.88 23.44
CA PRO A 155 -3.65 -7.75 24.17
C PRO A 155 -5.00 -7.97 23.46
#